data_AF-A0A2N0NDS5-F1
#
_entry.id   AF-A0A2N0NDS5-F1
#
_cell.length_a   1.000
_cell.length_b   1.000
_cell.length_c   1.000
_cell.angle_alpha   90.00
_cell.angle_beta   90.00
_cell.angle_gamma   90.00
#
_symmetry.space_group_name_H-M   'P 1'
#
loop_
_entity.id
_entity.type
_entity.pdbx_description
1 polymer ?
#
loop_
_entity_poly.entity_id
_entity_poly.type
_entity_poly.pdbx_seq_one_letter_code
_entity_poly.pdbx_strand_id
1 'polypeptide(L)'
;ESIVALKHIATGKYLSSAENLHYTAGSKFQLIFAGNPVPDPNSLWKIKFGKELASHNNTLIKLQHVKSSNKFLGIYYGVYYNNRYEYFRSPSNNHTEVSCNSLNHSYWCENWKFNHCKLENHQGYLKSNDIINISVKKLYDNIGNYTPNGPVEFLRSHDIQFTIENDTFQEVVCHNERLGGNDE
;
A
#
# COMPACT_ATOMS: atom_id res chain seq x y z
N GLU A 1 -6.34 -7.50 -17.64
CA GLU A 1 -5.38 -7.20 -16.56
C GLU A 1 -4.23 -6.40 -17.14
N SER A 2 -3.76 -5.36 -16.45
CA SER A 2 -2.64 -4.53 -16.90
C SER A 2 -1.48 -4.62 -15.92
N ILE A 3 -0.25 -4.50 -16.42
CA ILE A 3 0.95 -4.35 -15.59
C ILE A 3 1.27 -2.85 -15.52
N VAL A 4 1.44 -2.34 -14.31
CA VAL A 4 1.71 -0.93 -14.03
C VAL A 4 2.91 -0.80 -13.10
N ALA A 5 3.55 0.37 -13.13
CA ALA A 5 4.50 0.80 -12.12
C ALA A 5 3.96 2.09 -11.48
N LEU A 6 3.98 2.18 -10.16
CA LEU A 6 3.45 3.33 -9.40
C LEU A 6 4.63 4.19 -8.97
N LYS A 7 4.70 5.43 -9.45
CA LYS A 7 5.78 6.37 -9.16
C LYS A 7 5.32 7.34 -8.07
N HIS A 8 6.07 7.42 -6.98
CA HIS A 8 5.88 8.47 -5.98
C HIS A 8 6.37 9.80 -6.54
N ILE A 9 5.50 10.81 -6.62
CA ILE A 9 5.79 12.08 -7.31
C ILE A 9 6.96 12.82 -6.66
N ALA A 10 6.95 12.96 -5.33
CA ALA A 10 7.94 13.77 -4.62
C ALA A 10 9.37 13.23 -4.74
N THR A 11 9.54 11.91 -4.70
CA THR A 11 10.89 11.28 -4.75
C THR A 11 11.27 10.72 -6.12
N GLY A 12 10.30 10.59 -7.03
CA GLY A 12 10.47 9.98 -8.34
C GLY A 12 10.72 8.47 -8.32
N LYS A 13 10.71 7.83 -7.15
CA LYS A 13 10.94 6.39 -6.96
C LYS A 13 9.67 5.58 -7.15
N TYR A 14 9.82 4.31 -7.50
CA TYR A 14 8.69 3.42 -7.76
C TYR A 14 8.36 2.52 -6.56
N LEU A 15 7.06 2.34 -6.29
CA LEU A 15 6.56 1.40 -5.29
C LEU A 15 7.05 0.00 -5.63
N SER A 16 7.79 -0.61 -4.72
CA SER A 16 8.52 -1.84 -4.98
C SER A 16 8.37 -2.85 -3.84
N SER A 17 8.60 -4.12 -4.17
CA SER A 17 8.65 -5.23 -3.21
C SER A 17 9.62 -6.30 -3.70
N ALA A 18 10.17 -7.12 -2.80
CA ALA A 18 11.08 -8.21 -3.18
C ALA A 18 10.73 -9.48 -2.40
N GLU A 19 10.56 -10.61 -3.10
CA GLU A 19 10.00 -11.84 -2.52
C GLU A 19 10.78 -12.41 -1.33
N ASN A 20 12.10 -12.22 -1.33
CA ASN A 20 13.02 -12.70 -0.32
C ASN A 20 13.21 -11.73 0.85
N LEU A 21 12.68 -10.50 0.78
CA LEU A 21 12.87 -9.50 1.82
C LEU A 21 11.62 -9.32 2.68
N HIS A 22 11.78 -9.40 4.00
CA HIS A 22 10.69 -9.37 4.97
C HIS A 22 11.00 -8.38 6.10
N TYR A 23 9.96 -7.83 6.72
CA TYR A 23 10.13 -7.06 7.94
C TYR A 23 10.66 -7.97 9.07
N THR A 24 11.57 -7.44 9.90
CA THR A 24 12.11 -8.16 11.08
C THR A 24 11.20 -8.03 12.30
N ALA A 25 10.53 -6.88 12.42
CA ALA A 25 9.48 -6.58 13.38
C ALA A 25 8.13 -6.43 12.66
N GLY A 26 7.07 -6.09 13.41
CA GLY A 26 5.75 -5.90 12.82
C GLY A 26 5.13 -7.20 12.31
N SER A 27 4.56 -7.18 11.10
CA SER A 27 3.87 -8.36 10.54
C SER A 27 4.82 -9.50 10.15
N LYS A 28 6.10 -9.19 9.97
CA LYS A 28 7.11 -10.08 9.35
C LYS A 28 6.76 -10.54 7.93
N PHE A 29 5.83 -9.86 7.28
CA PHE A 29 5.49 -10.11 5.88
C PHE A 29 6.51 -9.46 4.95
N GLN A 30 6.36 -9.75 3.66
CA GLN A 30 7.25 -9.24 2.63
C GLN A 30 7.20 -7.71 2.60
N LEU A 31 8.37 -7.09 2.52
CA LEU A 31 8.48 -5.65 2.66
C LEU A 31 7.98 -4.88 1.45
N ILE A 32 7.52 -3.66 1.70
CA ILE A 32 7.20 -2.65 0.70
C ILE A 32 8.12 -1.46 0.91
N PHE A 33 8.61 -0.88 -0.18
CA PHE A 33 9.55 0.24 -0.15
C PHE A 33 9.44 1.07 -1.42
N ALA A 34 9.93 2.31 -1.37
CA ALA A 34 10.16 3.09 -2.58
C ALA A 34 11.55 2.76 -3.13
N GLY A 35 11.58 2.11 -4.29
CA GLY A 35 12.78 1.55 -4.92
C GLY A 35 13.54 2.54 -5.79
N ASN A 36 13.93 2.10 -6.98
CA ASN A 36 14.71 2.90 -7.92
C ASN A 36 13.85 4.00 -8.60
N PRO A 37 14.47 5.10 -9.08
CA PRO A 37 13.79 6.11 -9.91
C PRO A 37 13.57 5.67 -11.37
N VAL A 38 14.04 4.47 -11.72
CA VAL A 38 13.78 3.78 -12.98
C VAL A 38 13.02 2.51 -12.65
N PRO A 39 11.89 2.20 -13.32
CA PRO A 39 11.16 0.96 -13.06
C PRO A 39 12.03 -0.27 -13.32
N ASP A 40 12.00 -1.20 -12.39
CA ASP A 40 12.62 -2.52 -12.51
C ASP A 40 11.57 -3.62 -12.22
N PRO A 41 11.89 -4.92 -12.38
CA PRO A 41 10.92 -5.98 -12.17
C PRO A 41 10.25 -6.02 -10.78
N ASN A 42 10.92 -5.54 -9.72
CA ASN A 42 10.37 -5.46 -8.35
C ASN A 42 9.38 -4.30 -8.17
N SER A 43 9.30 -3.40 -9.14
CA SER A 43 8.37 -2.27 -9.15
C SER A 43 7.10 -2.51 -9.97
N LEU A 44 6.94 -3.71 -10.53
CA LEU A 44 5.82 -4.05 -11.42
C LEU A 44 4.67 -4.70 -10.66
N TRP A 45 3.47 -4.19 -10.89
CA TRP A 45 2.23 -4.61 -10.24
C TRP A 45 1.18 -4.96 -11.29
N LYS A 46 0.49 -6.09 -11.14
CA LYS A 46 -0.74 -6.37 -11.88
C LYS A 46 -1.89 -5.68 -11.14
N ILE A 47 -2.54 -4.75 -11.82
CA ILE A 47 -3.74 -4.10 -11.30
C ILE A 47 -4.97 -4.98 -11.62
N LYS A 48 -5.72 -5.33 -10.58
CA LYS A 48 -6.92 -6.19 -10.68
C LYS A 48 -8.14 -5.48 -10.13
N PHE A 49 -9.24 -5.53 -10.88
CA PHE A 49 -10.54 -5.01 -10.50
C PHE A 49 -11.63 -5.75 -11.30
N GLY A 50 -12.86 -5.79 -10.78
CA GLY A 50 -13.95 -6.59 -11.35
C GLY A 50 -14.70 -5.96 -12.53
N LYS A 51 -14.28 -4.78 -12.98
CA LYS A 51 -14.91 -4.03 -14.09
C LYS A 51 -13.98 -4.03 -15.30
N GLU A 52 -14.51 -3.69 -16.49
CA GLU A 52 -13.70 -3.56 -17.70
C GLU A 52 -12.72 -2.38 -17.60
N LEU A 53 -13.17 -1.25 -17.04
CA LEU A 53 -12.38 -0.04 -16.84
C LEU A 53 -12.46 0.43 -15.38
N ALA A 54 -11.34 0.91 -14.85
CA ALA A 54 -11.25 1.45 -13.50
C ALA A 54 -11.63 2.94 -13.49
N SER A 55 -12.81 3.27 -12.99
CA SER A 55 -13.26 4.66 -12.78
C SER A 55 -12.89 5.18 -11.39
N HIS A 56 -12.54 6.47 -11.30
CA HIS A 56 -12.07 7.13 -10.07
C HIS A 56 -13.07 7.09 -8.90
N ASN A 57 -14.37 6.94 -9.15
CA ASN A 57 -15.39 7.12 -8.12
C ASN A 57 -15.97 5.82 -7.54
N ASN A 58 -15.68 4.66 -8.13
CA ASN A 58 -16.38 3.43 -7.71
C ASN A 58 -15.66 2.13 -8.05
N THR A 59 -14.32 2.17 -8.13
CA THR A 59 -13.52 0.98 -8.41
C THR A 59 -12.55 0.73 -7.28
N LEU A 60 -12.72 -0.42 -6.63
CA LEU A 60 -11.69 -0.98 -5.75
C LEU A 60 -10.70 -1.76 -6.61
N ILE A 61 -9.43 -1.52 -6.38
CA ILE A 61 -8.33 -2.17 -7.07
C ILE A 61 -7.55 -3.03 -6.08
N LYS A 62 -6.98 -4.11 -6.59
CA LYS A 62 -5.95 -4.90 -5.91
C LYS A 62 -4.66 -4.81 -6.71
N LEU A 63 -3.55 -4.67 -6.02
CA LEU A 63 -2.22 -4.59 -6.63
C LEU A 63 -1.46 -5.88 -6.32
N GLN A 64 -1.36 -6.77 -7.31
CA GLN A 64 -0.60 -8.00 -7.18
C GLN A 64 0.84 -7.76 -7.61
N HIS A 65 1.81 -8.09 -6.77
CA HIS A 65 3.21 -7.96 -7.15
C HIS A 65 3.58 -8.97 -8.25
N VAL A 66 4.21 -8.52 -9.33
CA VAL A 66 4.53 -9.40 -10.48
C VAL A 66 5.58 -10.44 -10.12
N LYS A 67 6.59 -10.05 -9.33
CA LYS A 67 7.74 -10.89 -9.00
C LYS A 67 7.54 -11.79 -7.79
N SER A 68 6.38 -11.75 -7.13
CA SER A 68 6.06 -12.62 -6.00
C SER A 68 4.91 -13.56 -6.32
N SER A 69 5.00 -14.79 -5.83
CA SER A 69 3.98 -15.80 -6.07
C SER A 69 2.66 -15.46 -5.36
N ASN A 70 1.72 -14.88 -6.12
CA ASN A 70 0.35 -14.57 -5.68
C ASN A 70 0.26 -13.70 -4.41
N LYS A 71 1.14 -12.70 -4.28
CA LYS A 71 1.12 -11.73 -3.17
C LYS A 71 0.61 -10.37 -3.63
N PHE A 72 -0.09 -9.68 -2.74
CA PHE A 72 -0.78 -8.43 -2.98
C PHE A 72 -0.32 -7.36 -1.99
N LEU A 73 -0.37 -6.09 -2.41
CA LEU A 73 -0.20 -4.96 -1.51
C LEU A 73 -1.38 -4.88 -0.54
N GLY A 74 -1.10 -4.66 0.74
CA GLY A 74 -2.15 -4.50 1.74
C GLY A 74 -1.62 -4.07 3.10
N ILE A 75 -2.55 -3.92 4.03
CA ILE A 75 -2.28 -3.72 5.45
C ILE A 75 -2.83 -4.91 6.24
N TYR A 76 -2.16 -5.25 7.33
CA TYR A 76 -2.52 -6.41 8.15
C TYR A 76 -2.97 -6.00 9.55
N TYR A 77 -4.11 -6.53 9.96
CA TYR A 77 -4.60 -6.47 11.32
C TYR A 77 -4.30 -7.80 12.03
N GLY A 78 -3.62 -7.76 13.16
CA GLY A 78 -3.17 -8.98 13.83
C GLY A 78 -2.90 -8.80 15.31
N VAL A 79 -2.45 -9.88 15.94
CA VAL A 79 -2.22 -9.94 17.39
C VAL A 79 -0.80 -9.49 17.72
N TYR A 80 -0.70 -8.52 18.62
CA TYR A 80 0.55 -8.20 19.32
C TYR A 80 0.69 -8.99 20.61
N TYR A 81 1.92 -9.07 21.14
CA TYR A 81 2.19 -9.56 22.48
C TYR A 81 1.25 -8.87 23.48
N ASN A 82 0.49 -9.66 24.26
CA ASN A 82 -0.60 -9.26 25.20
C ASN A 82 -2.04 -9.31 24.65
N ASN A 83 -2.31 -10.07 23.58
CA ASN A 83 -3.67 -10.26 23.03
C ASN A 83 -4.37 -8.96 22.60
N ARG A 84 -3.59 -7.89 22.37
CA ARG A 84 -4.10 -6.67 21.74
C ARG A 84 -4.07 -6.87 20.24
N TYR A 85 -5.19 -6.57 19.60
CA TYR A 85 -5.29 -6.61 18.17
C TYR A 85 -5.18 -5.19 17.62
N GLU A 86 -4.24 -4.98 16.71
CA GLU A 86 -4.07 -3.70 16.03
C GLU A 86 -3.47 -3.92 14.64
N TYR A 87 -3.49 -2.86 13.83
CA TYR A 87 -2.72 -2.87 12.59
C TYR A 87 -1.23 -2.75 12.91
N PHE A 88 -0.41 -3.49 12.17
CA PHE A 88 1.04 -3.43 12.37
C PHE A 88 1.58 -2.03 12.08
N ARG A 89 2.60 -1.63 12.85
CA ARG A 89 3.20 -0.30 12.75
C ARG A 89 4.43 -0.36 11.85
N SER A 90 4.60 0.68 11.04
CA SER A 90 5.77 0.87 10.21
C SER A 90 7.05 0.89 11.05
N PRO A 91 8.20 0.53 10.46
CA PRO A 91 9.48 0.48 11.18
C PRO A 91 9.92 1.80 11.83
N SER A 92 9.55 2.96 11.26
CA SER A 92 10.20 4.23 11.60
C SER A 92 9.30 5.27 12.27
N ASN A 93 7.98 5.25 12.05
CA ASN A 93 7.12 6.39 12.42
C ASN A 93 5.75 6.05 13.03
N ASN A 94 5.53 4.84 13.56
CA ASN A 94 4.26 4.39 14.16
C ASN A 94 3.01 4.50 13.25
N HIS A 95 3.17 4.90 11.98
CA HIS A 95 2.13 4.81 10.97
C HIS A 95 1.82 3.35 10.67
N THR A 96 0.81 3.08 9.85
CA THR A 96 0.44 1.71 9.51
C THR A 96 1.46 1.10 8.57
N GLU A 97 1.92 -0.10 8.90
CA GLU A 97 2.79 -0.92 8.06
C GLU A 97 2.03 -1.36 6.80
N VAL A 98 2.65 -1.14 5.65
CA VAL A 98 2.18 -1.65 4.36
C VAL A 98 3.09 -2.81 3.96
N SER A 99 2.51 -3.95 3.61
CA SER A 99 3.27 -5.16 3.27
C SER A 99 2.75 -5.83 2.00
N CYS A 100 3.45 -6.86 1.54
CA CYS A 100 3.02 -7.73 0.45
C CYS A 100 2.74 -9.14 0.98
N ASN A 101 1.54 -9.67 0.80
CA ASN A 101 1.24 -11.03 1.26
C ASN A 101 0.14 -11.73 0.44
N SER A 102 0.03 -13.05 0.61
CA SER A 102 -1.05 -13.86 0.04
C SER A 102 -2.40 -13.55 0.69
N LEU A 103 -3.49 -13.80 -0.03
CA LEU A 103 -4.87 -13.50 0.42
C LEU A 103 -5.42 -14.47 1.50
N ASN A 104 -4.59 -15.36 2.03
CA ASN A 104 -5.02 -16.44 2.94
C ASN A 104 -5.15 -15.99 4.41
N HIS A 105 -5.11 -14.68 4.68
CA HIS A 105 -5.18 -14.13 6.03
C HIS A 105 -6.50 -13.39 6.26
N SER A 106 -7.30 -13.86 7.24
CA SER A 106 -8.65 -13.37 7.54
C SER A 106 -8.77 -11.91 7.95
N TYR A 107 -7.65 -11.22 8.14
CA TYR A 107 -7.56 -9.82 8.62
C TYR A 107 -6.70 -8.94 7.70
N TRP A 108 -6.52 -9.41 6.46
CA TRP A 108 -5.79 -8.71 5.42
C TRP A 108 -6.71 -7.72 4.70
N CYS A 109 -6.23 -6.50 4.49
CA CYS A 109 -6.94 -5.45 3.76
C CYS A 109 -6.15 -5.08 2.50
N GLU A 110 -6.59 -5.60 1.35
CA GLU A 110 -5.98 -5.41 0.03
C GLU A 110 -6.82 -4.60 -0.95
N ASN A 111 -8.01 -4.16 -0.53
CA ASN A 111 -8.89 -3.38 -1.38
C ASN A 111 -8.52 -1.91 -1.29
N TRP A 112 -7.88 -1.41 -2.33
CA TRP A 112 -7.46 -0.03 -2.44
C TRP A 112 -8.46 0.78 -3.26
N LYS A 113 -8.73 2.00 -2.82
CA LYS A 113 -9.40 3.02 -3.61
C LYS A 113 -8.34 3.96 -4.16
N PHE A 114 -8.53 4.48 -5.37
CA PHE A 114 -7.74 5.57 -5.90
C PHE A 114 -8.65 6.77 -6.13
N ASN A 115 -8.18 7.98 -5.84
CA ASN A 115 -8.85 9.21 -6.25
C ASN A 115 -7.86 10.10 -7.02
N HIS A 116 -8.38 10.87 -7.96
CA HIS A 116 -7.59 11.85 -8.68
C HIS A 116 -7.15 12.98 -7.73
N CYS A 117 -5.87 13.37 -7.72
CA CYS A 117 -5.36 14.37 -6.76
C CYS A 117 -5.92 15.78 -7.02
N LYS A 118 -6.22 16.13 -8.28
CA LYS A 118 -6.86 17.41 -8.60
C LYS A 118 -8.36 17.32 -8.34
N LEU A 119 -8.87 18.27 -7.54
CA LEU A 119 -10.26 18.45 -7.07
C LEU A 119 -11.33 18.63 -8.16
N GLU A 120 -10.97 18.66 -9.43
CA GLU A 120 -11.97 18.67 -10.50
C GLU A 120 -12.58 17.27 -10.59
N ASN A 121 -13.92 17.20 -10.63
CA ASN A 121 -14.71 15.98 -10.75
C ASN A 121 -14.31 15.18 -12.00
N HIS A 122 -13.20 14.45 -11.93
CA HIS A 122 -12.66 13.70 -13.03
C HIS A 122 -13.50 12.43 -13.18
N GLN A 123 -14.55 12.50 -14.01
CA GLN A 123 -15.42 11.37 -14.34
C GLN A 123 -14.78 10.40 -15.35
N GLY A 124 -13.45 10.33 -15.35
CA GLY A 124 -12.66 9.52 -16.26
C GLY A 124 -12.33 8.13 -15.75
N TYR A 125 -11.60 7.40 -16.59
CA TYR A 125 -10.93 6.16 -16.24
C TYR A 125 -9.46 6.44 -15.92
N LEU A 126 -8.89 5.62 -15.04
CA LEU A 126 -7.48 5.66 -14.72
C LEU A 126 -6.62 5.49 -15.98
N LYS A 127 -5.71 6.43 -16.21
CA LYS A 127 -4.75 6.43 -17.33
C LYS A 127 -3.32 6.51 -16.80
N SER A 128 -2.38 6.15 -17.67
CA SER A 128 -0.96 6.36 -17.39
C SER A 128 -0.67 7.85 -17.20
N ASN A 129 0.18 8.17 -16.22
CA ASN A 129 0.56 9.53 -15.81
C ASN A 129 -0.52 10.33 -15.06
N ASP A 130 -1.65 9.72 -14.71
CA ASP A 130 -2.57 10.34 -13.75
C ASP A 130 -1.88 10.46 -12.39
N ILE A 131 -2.06 11.60 -11.74
CA ILE A 131 -1.62 11.82 -10.36
C ILE A 131 -2.79 11.45 -9.44
N ILE A 132 -2.58 10.42 -8.64
CA ILE A 132 -3.62 9.80 -7.81
C ILE A 132 -3.13 9.63 -6.39
N ASN A 133 -4.06 9.69 -5.45
CA ASN A 133 -3.83 9.20 -4.10
C ASN A 133 -4.49 7.83 -3.97
N ILE A 134 -3.81 6.91 -3.29
CA ILE A 134 -4.26 5.53 -3.09
C ILE A 134 -4.60 5.38 -1.61
N SER A 135 -5.78 4.86 -1.29
CA SER A 135 -6.26 4.73 0.07
C SER A 135 -6.86 3.37 0.37
N VAL A 136 -6.85 2.99 1.65
CA VAL A 136 -7.37 1.75 2.19
C VAL A 136 -8.23 2.05 3.41
N LYS A 137 -9.27 1.26 3.63
CA LYS A 137 -10.04 1.31 4.88
C LYS A 137 -9.47 0.32 5.88
N LYS A 138 -9.28 0.75 7.11
CA LYS A 138 -9.14 -0.17 8.25
C LYS A 138 -10.51 -0.76 8.56
N LEU A 139 -10.63 -2.08 8.41
CA LEU A 139 -11.89 -2.82 8.58
C LEU A 139 -12.07 -3.40 9.99
N TYR A 140 -11.18 -3.11 10.93
CA TYR A 140 -11.21 -3.69 12.27
C TYR A 140 -10.85 -2.61 13.30
N ASP A 141 -11.59 -2.56 14.40
CA ASP A 141 -11.26 -1.71 15.56
C ASP A 141 -10.16 -2.34 16.43
N ASN A 142 -9.82 -1.79 17.59
CA ASN A 142 -8.77 -2.31 18.48
C ASN A 142 -9.21 -3.50 19.38
N ILE A 143 -10.45 -3.96 19.24
CA ILE A 143 -11.02 -5.09 20.00
C ILE A 143 -11.37 -6.25 19.04
N GLY A 144 -11.17 -6.07 17.73
CA GLY A 144 -11.38 -7.11 16.72
C GLY A 144 -12.73 -7.06 16.01
N ASN A 145 -13.55 -6.04 16.25
CA ASN A 145 -14.84 -5.94 15.58
C ASN A 145 -14.67 -5.44 14.15
N TYR A 146 -15.40 -6.07 13.23
CA TYR A 146 -15.46 -5.64 11.84
C TYR A 146 -16.16 -4.27 11.72
N THR A 147 -15.49 -3.30 11.11
CA THR A 147 -15.92 -1.92 10.95
C THR A 147 -15.84 -1.50 9.47
N PRO A 148 -16.90 -1.73 8.67
CA PRO A 148 -16.89 -1.39 7.23
C PRO A 148 -16.77 0.11 6.94
N ASN A 149 -17.04 0.94 7.96
CA ASN A 149 -16.91 2.39 7.96
C ASN A 149 -15.72 2.87 8.81
N GLY A 150 -14.73 2.00 9.04
CA GLY A 150 -13.52 2.37 9.76
C GLY A 150 -12.70 3.44 9.02
N PRO A 151 -11.63 3.95 9.68
CA PRO A 151 -10.86 5.07 9.17
C PRO A 151 -10.22 4.74 7.82
N VAL A 152 -10.17 5.75 6.96
CA VAL A 152 -9.46 5.70 5.67
C VAL A 152 -8.04 6.17 5.91
N GLU A 153 -7.08 5.41 5.40
CA GLU A 153 -5.66 5.77 5.39
C GLU A 153 -5.13 5.80 3.97
N PHE A 154 -4.15 6.66 3.73
CA PHE A 154 -3.56 6.92 2.44
C PHE A 154 -2.14 6.38 2.40
N LEU A 155 -1.79 5.77 1.27
CA LEU A 155 -0.45 5.29 0.98
C LEU A 155 0.48 6.50 0.82
N ARG A 156 1.59 6.50 1.55
CA ARG A 156 2.58 7.57 1.58
C ARG A 156 3.97 7.00 1.44
N SER A 157 4.85 7.74 0.77
CA SER A 157 6.29 7.57 0.91
C SER A 157 6.94 8.91 1.25
N HIS A 158 8.15 8.88 1.77
CA HIS A 158 8.84 10.05 2.32
C HIS A 158 10.34 9.78 2.38
N ASP A 159 11.13 10.75 2.81
CA ASP A 159 12.60 10.67 2.88
C ASP A 159 13.14 9.86 4.07
N ILE A 160 12.26 9.28 4.89
CA ILE A 160 12.64 8.40 6.00
C ILE A 160 12.99 7.01 5.46
N GLN A 161 14.02 6.43 6.05
CA GLN A 161 14.56 5.14 5.66
C GLN A 161 14.63 4.21 6.86
N PHE A 162 14.57 2.91 6.60
CA PHE A 162 14.80 1.86 7.58
C PHE A 162 15.79 0.84 7.00
N THR A 163 16.45 0.08 7.88
CA THR A 163 17.45 -0.91 7.48
C THR A 163 16.95 -2.32 7.77
N ILE A 164 17.13 -3.23 6.81
CA ILE A 164 16.96 -4.67 6.99
C ILE A 164 18.30 -5.29 6.65
N GLU A 165 18.87 -6.02 7.62
CA GLU A 165 20.24 -6.54 7.51
C GLU A 165 21.25 -5.41 7.23
N ASN A 166 21.85 -5.37 6.03
CA ASN A 166 22.81 -4.35 5.61
C ASN A 166 22.25 -3.37 4.57
N ASP A 167 21.00 -3.57 4.15
CA ASP A 167 20.37 -2.79 3.09
C ASP A 167 19.42 -1.74 3.66
N THR A 168 19.45 -0.55 3.07
CA THR A 168 18.61 0.58 3.50
C THR A 168 17.50 0.83 2.47
N PHE A 169 16.27 0.96 2.97
CA PHE A 169 15.06 1.08 2.16
C PHE A 169 14.30 2.34 2.54
N GLN A 170 13.76 3.04 1.53
CA GLN A 170 12.87 4.17 1.75
C GLN A 170 11.48 3.66 2.17
N GLU A 171 10.97 4.21 3.26
CA GLU A 171 9.73 3.75 3.87
C GLU A 171 8.49 4.06 3.03
N VAL A 172 7.53 3.15 3.09
CA VAL A 172 6.18 3.29 2.55
C VAL A 172 5.21 2.89 3.65
N VAL A 173 4.24 3.76 3.93
CA VAL A 173 3.32 3.63 5.06
C VAL A 173 1.89 3.98 4.67
N CYS A 174 0.94 3.68 5.55
CA CYS A 174 -0.41 4.22 5.50
C CYS A 174 -0.66 5.18 6.68
N HIS A 175 -1.26 6.33 6.42
CA HIS A 175 -1.57 7.35 7.45
C HIS A 175 -2.96 7.98 7.24
N ASN A 176 -3.52 8.60 8.28
CA ASN A 176 -4.79 9.34 8.23
C ASN A 176 -4.62 10.86 8.47
N GLU A 177 -3.37 11.35 8.43
CA GLU A 177 -3.05 12.77 8.56
C GLU A 177 -3.46 13.59 7.34
N ARG A 178 -3.31 14.92 7.43
CA ARG A 178 -3.57 15.82 6.30
C ARG A 178 -2.72 15.44 5.08
N LEU A 179 -3.38 15.34 3.92
CA LEU A 179 -2.73 15.05 2.65
C LEU A 179 -1.80 16.18 2.20
N GLY A 180 -0.68 15.82 1.57
CA GLY A 180 0.29 16.70 0.95
C GLY A 180 1.03 16.00 -0.20
N GLY A 181 2.11 16.62 -0.70
CA GLY A 181 2.82 16.13 -1.89
C GLY A 181 3.52 14.76 -1.75
N ASN A 182 3.64 14.25 -0.53
CA ASN A 182 4.18 12.90 -0.24
C ASN A 182 3.13 11.78 -0.38
N ASP A 183 1.89 12.16 -0.73
CA ASP A 183 0.73 11.25 -0.85
C ASP A 183 0.29 11.09 -2.31
N GLU A 184 1.13 11.57 -3.25
CA GLU A 184 0.91 11.62 -4.70
C GLU A 184 1.83 10.69 -5.52
#